data_AF-A0A419DHG0-F1
#
_entry.id   AF-A0A419DHG0-F1
#
_cell.length_a   1.000
_cell.length_b   1.000
_cell.length_c   1.000
_cell.angle_alpha   90.00
_cell.angle_beta   90.00
_cell.angle_gamma   90.00
#
_symmetry.space_group_name_H-M   'P 1'
#
loop_
_entity.id
_entity.type
_entity.pdbx_description
1 polymer ?
#
loop_
_entity_poly.entity_id
_entity_poly.type
_entity_poly.pdbx_seq_one_letter_code
_entity_poly.pdbx_strand_id
1 'polypeptide(L)' 'MKKICLVVLAALALALLLTPACKPGKQVVGLGQEFRLSPGQQASISGEDFNIEFVRVTEDSRCPTGVV' A
#
# COMPACT_ATOMS: atom_id res chain seq x y z
N MET A 1 3.11 12.09 -40.39
CA MET A 1 2.78 10.85 -39.65
C MET A 1 3.83 10.50 -38.57
N LYS A 2 5.14 10.44 -38.88
CA LYS A 2 6.20 10.16 -37.86
C LYS A 2 6.22 11.14 -36.67
N LYS A 3 6.04 12.44 -36.92
CA LYS A 3 6.02 13.49 -35.88
C LYS A 3 4.82 13.36 -34.92
N ILE A 4 3.65 12.98 -35.46
CA ILE A 4 2.44 12.75 -34.66
C ILE A 4 2.62 11.51 -33.77
N CYS A 5 3.22 10.45 -34.31
CA CYS A 5 3.53 9.25 -33.53
C CYS A 5 4.49 9.54 -32.36
N LEU A 6 5.52 10.36 -32.59
CA LEU A 6 6.46 10.81 -31.56
C LEU A 6 5.79 11.63 -30.45
N VAL A 7 4.87 12.53 -30.81
CA VAL A 7 4.13 13.34 -29.83
C VAL A 7 3.19 12.48 -28.97
N VAL A 8 2.52 11.49 -29.57
CA VAL A 8 1.65 10.56 -28.84
C VAL A 8 2.45 9.68 -27.88
N LEU A 9 3.61 9.16 -28.30
CA LEU A 9 4.49 8.37 -27.45
C LEU A 9 5.04 9.19 -26.27
N ALA A 10 5.44 10.44 -26.51
CA ALA A 10 5.92 11.33 -25.45
C ALA A 10 4.81 11.67 -24.43
N ALA A 11 3.59 11.92 -24.90
CA ALA A 11 2.44 12.19 -24.04
C ALA A 11 2.07 10.97 -23.18
N LEU A 12 2.12 9.76 -23.75
CA LEU A 12 1.85 8.52 -23.03
C LEU A 12 2.92 8.26 -21.95
N ALA A 13 4.20 8.44 -22.28
CA ALA A 13 5.29 8.30 -21.32
C ALA A 13 5.17 9.30 -20.15
N LEU A 14 4.79 10.55 -20.43
CA LEU A 14 4.56 11.57 -19.41
C LEU A 14 3.35 11.24 -18.52
N ALA A 15 2.29 10.66 -19.09
CA ALA A 15 1.12 10.22 -18.33
C ALA A 15 1.44 9.06 -17.36
N LEU A 16 2.32 8.13 -17.75
CA LEU A 16 2.76 7.05 -16.86
C LEU A 16 3.55 7.57 -15.65
N LEU A 17 4.33 8.63 -15.81
CA LEU A 17 5.11 9.26 -14.72
C LEU A 17 4.25 9.99 -13.68
N LEU A 18 3.01 10.35 -14.03
CA LEU A 18 2.08 11.06 -13.15
C LEU A 18 1.21 10.12 -12.30
N THR A 19 1.42 8.81 -12.39
CA THR A 19 0.70 7.86 -11.53
C THR A 19 1.22 7.98 -10.09
N PRO A 20 0.39 8.35 -9.10
CA PRO A 20 0.82 8.35 -7.72
C PRO A 20 1.21 6.91 -7.35
N ALA A 21 2.46 6.73 -6.88
CA ALA A 21 2.89 5.46 -6.36
C ALA A 21 1.93 5.06 -5.23
N CYS A 22 1.16 4.00 -5.45
CA CYS A 22 0.23 3.45 -4.47
C CYS A 22 1.06 2.77 -3.38
N LYS A 23 1.67 3.58 -2.51
CA LYS A 23 2.35 3.10 -1.32
C LYS A 23 1.29 2.94 -0.23
N PRO A 24 1.31 1.82 0.51
CA PRO A 24 0.48 1.68 1.70
C PRO A 24 0.69 2.90 2.61
N GLY A 25 -0.39 3.62 2.88
CA GLY A 25 -0.32 4.84 3.68
C GLY A 25 0.10 4.56 5.13
N LYS A 26 0.75 5.54 5.75
CA LYS A 26 1.04 5.55 7.18
C LYS A 26 -0.08 6.30 7.90
N GLN A 27 -0.81 5.63 8.78
CA GLN A 27 -1.86 6.25 9.60
C GLN A 27 -1.30 6.70 10.97
N VAL A 28 -1.90 7.72 11.58
CA VAL A 28 -1.57 8.17 12.94
C VAL A 28 -2.78 7.88 13.83
N VAL A 29 -2.58 7.17 14.94
CA VAL A 29 -3.66 6.67 15.80
C VAL A 29 -3.36 6.93 17.27
N GLY A 30 -4.39 7.24 18.07
CA GLY A 30 -4.25 7.45 19.52
C GLY A 30 -4.28 6.15 20.32
N LEU A 31 -3.83 6.20 21.58
CA LEU A 31 -3.97 5.08 22.53
C LEU A 31 -5.45 4.79 22.80
N GLY A 32 -5.81 3.50 22.85
CA GLY A 32 -7.19 3.04 23.04
C GLY A 32 -8.09 3.21 21.82
N GLN A 33 -7.59 3.77 20.71
CA GLN A 33 -8.32 3.89 19.46
C GLN A 33 -8.18 2.61 18.65
N GLU A 34 -9.32 2.04 18.20
CA GLU A 34 -9.29 0.95 17.24
C GLU A 34 -8.88 1.46 15.85
N PHE A 35 -8.06 0.67 15.16
CA PHE A 35 -7.65 0.93 13.79
C PHE A 35 -7.46 -0.40 13.04
N ARG A 36 -7.42 -0.31 11.71
CA ARG A 36 -7.20 -1.47 10.83
C ARG A 36 -5.99 -1.20 9.95
N LEU A 37 -5.19 -2.25 9.75
CA LEU A 37 -4.09 -2.25 8.80
C LEU A 37 -4.35 -3.37 7.79
N SER A 38 -4.17 -3.07 6.52
CA SER A 38 -3.96 -4.07 5.46
C SER A 38 -2.48 -4.48 5.44
N PRO A 39 -2.13 -5.64 4.88
CA PRO A 39 -0.72 -6.04 4.73
C PRO A 39 0.13 -4.95 4.07
N GLY A 40 1.29 -4.66 4.65
CA GLY A 40 2.21 -3.59 4.27
C GLY A 40 1.84 -2.18 4.74
N GLN A 41 0.68 -1.97 5.38
CA GLN A 41 0.34 -0.68 5.99
C GLN A 41 0.97 -0.53 7.37
N GLN A 42 1.18 0.73 7.76
CA GLN A 42 1.80 1.09 9.04
C GLN A 42 0.94 2.09 9.82
N ALA A 43 1.05 2.05 11.15
CA ALA A 43 0.48 3.01 12.07
C ALA A 43 1.56 3.61 12.98
N SER A 44 1.61 4.93 13.10
CA SER A 44 2.30 5.63 14.20
C SER A 44 1.36 5.80 15.38
N ILE A 45 1.85 5.54 16.59
CA ILE A 45 1.08 5.79 17.81
C ILE A 45 1.36 7.21 18.29
N SER A 46 0.31 8.03 18.38
CA SER A 46 0.42 9.42 18.84
C SER A 46 0.97 9.48 20.26
N GLY A 47 2.05 10.25 20.45
CA GLY A 47 2.70 10.41 21.75
C GLY A 47 3.78 9.37 22.05
N GLU A 48 3.98 8.39 21.16
CA GLU A 48 4.97 7.34 21.31
C GLU A 48 6.01 7.38 20.17
N ASP A 49 7.23 6.91 20.42
CA ASP A 49 8.29 6.84 19.42
C ASP A 49 8.40 5.42 18.81
N PHE A 50 7.27 4.87 18.36
CA PHE A 50 7.26 3.61 17.63
C PHE A 50 6.14 3.54 16.59
N ASN A 51 6.29 2.59 15.67
CA ASN A 51 5.31 2.28 14.63
C ASN A 51 4.95 0.79 14.69
N ILE A 52 3.72 0.47 14.28
CA ILE A 52 3.23 -0.88 14.09
C ILE A 52 3.02 -1.12 12.59
N GLU A 53 3.57 -2.20 12.05
CA GLU A 53 3.36 -2.63 10.66
C GLU A 53 2.63 -3.96 10.64
N PHE A 54 1.59 -4.07 9.81
CA PHE A 54 1.01 -5.38 9.52
C PHE A 54 1.74 -5.99 8.33
N VAL A 55 2.70 -6.87 8.59
CA VAL A 55 3.51 -7.46 7.50
C VAL A 55 2.71 -8.50 6.72
N ARG A 56 2.33 -9.61 7.37
CA ARG A 56 1.50 -10.69 6.80
C ARG A 56 1.00 -11.65 7.87
N VAL A 57 0.03 -12.49 7.51
CA VAL A 57 -0.27 -13.73 8.24
C VAL A 57 0.68 -14.83 7.75
N THR A 58 1.31 -15.55 8.67
CA THR A 58 2.22 -16.68 8.36
C THR A 58 1.52 -18.03 8.45
N GLU A 59 0.54 -18.16 9.34
CA GLU A 59 -0.23 -19.38 9.57
C GLU A 59 -1.66 -19.01 10.02
N ASP A 60 -2.68 -19.67 9.47
CA ASP A 60 -4.08 -19.50 9.89
C ASP A 60 -4.64 -20.88 10.25
N SER A 61 -4.85 -21.12 11.54
CA SER A 61 -5.38 -22.38 12.06
C SER A 61 -6.80 -22.68 11.59
N ARG A 62 -7.53 -21.68 11.06
CA ARG A 62 -8.86 -21.86 10.47
C ARG A 62 -8.80 -22.37 9.03
N CYS A 63 -7.60 -22.49 8.46
CA CYS A 63 -7.37 -23.06 7.14
C CYS A 63 -6.64 -24.41 7.28
N PRO A 64 -7.32 -25.45 7.79
CA PRO A 64 -6.73 -26.77 7.91
C PRO A 64 -6.32 -27.29 6.52
N THR A 65 -5.08 -27.74 6.41
CA THR A 65 -4.57 -28.38 5.20
C THR A 65 -5.35 -29.67 4.91
N GLY A 66 -5.78 -29.84 3.66
CA GLY A 66 -6.46 -31.07 3.20
C GLY A 66 -7.99 -31.04 3.28
N VAL A 67 -8.61 -29.89 3.54
CA VAL A 67 -10.05 -29.70 3.39
C VAL A 67 -10.30 -29.11 1.99
N VAL A 68 -10.81 -29.93 1.07
CA VAL A 68 -11.27 -29.56 -0.28
C VAL A 68 -12.77 -29.82 -0.43
#